data_AF-A0A5N5SQA1-F1
#
_entry.id   AF-A0A5N5SQA1-F1
#
_cell.length_a   1.000
_cell.length_b   1.000
_cell.length_c   1.000
_cell.angle_alpha   90.00
_cell.angle_beta   90.00
_cell.angle_gamma   90.00
#
_symmetry.space_group_name_H-M   'P 1'
#
loop_
_entity.id
_entity.type
_entity.pdbx_description
1 polymer ?
#
loop_
_entity_poly.entity_id
_entity_poly.type
_entity_poly.pdbx_seq_one_letter_code
_entity_poly.pdbx_strand_id
1 'polypeptide(L)'
;VSPKQTRSTFIACLFSFFKRSFSFTFYENENMIIWKLALIFSASLHLINSNPQLVNNGQLEFINGGWCMNDEGIAHYNSIIDQMTVGLVRLNETFGPAAFPRIGWQIDPFGHSSEQASLFAQMGMDAQFFARLDFRDKENRWDNKEMETIWKPSNSLVASYVIR
;
A
#
# COMPACT_ATOMS: atom_id res chain seq x y z
N VAL A 1 -10.36 22.31 -37.87
CA VAL A 1 -10.27 22.15 -36.40
C VAL A 1 -9.19 21.14 -36.10
N SER A 2 -8.13 21.52 -35.37
CA SER A 2 -6.90 20.72 -35.30
C SER A 2 -7.08 19.46 -34.43
N PRO A 3 -6.41 18.33 -34.75
CA PRO A 3 -6.54 17.06 -34.01
C PRO A 3 -6.00 17.09 -32.58
N LYS A 4 -5.39 18.21 -32.15
CA LYS A 4 -4.80 18.36 -30.81
C LYS A 4 -5.83 18.75 -29.75
N GLN A 5 -6.95 19.38 -30.15
CA GLN A 5 -7.97 19.85 -29.20
C GLN A 5 -8.84 18.71 -28.64
N THR A 6 -9.07 17.64 -29.41
CA THR A 6 -9.97 16.52 -29.05
C THR A 6 -9.34 15.50 -28.09
N ARG A 7 -8.01 15.35 -28.06
CA ARG A 7 -7.33 14.49 -27.08
C ARG A 7 -7.29 15.10 -25.68
N SER A 8 -7.13 16.42 -25.59
CA SER A 8 -7.12 17.14 -24.32
C SER A 8 -8.48 17.09 -23.61
N THR A 9 -9.59 17.20 -24.36
CA THR A 9 -10.94 17.08 -23.80
C THR A 9 -11.34 15.65 -23.46
N PHE A 10 -10.86 14.63 -24.16
CA PHE A 10 -11.14 13.23 -23.78
C PHE A 10 -10.42 12.81 -22.50
N ILE A 11 -9.16 13.24 -22.33
CA ILE A 11 -8.39 13.02 -21.10
C ILE A 11 -9.00 13.83 -19.95
N ALA A 12 -9.34 15.11 -20.17
CA ALA A 12 -10.02 15.92 -19.16
C ALA A 12 -11.40 15.36 -18.78
N CYS A 13 -12.13 14.74 -19.73
CA CYS A 13 -13.41 14.10 -19.46
C CYS A 13 -13.23 12.81 -18.64
N LEU A 14 -12.19 12.00 -18.92
CA LEU A 14 -11.81 10.84 -18.12
C LEU A 14 -11.41 11.23 -16.68
N PHE A 15 -10.70 12.37 -16.51
CA PHE A 15 -10.39 12.92 -15.19
C PHE A 15 -11.63 13.54 -14.49
N SER A 16 -12.58 14.12 -15.25
CA SER A 16 -13.81 14.70 -14.68
C SER A 16 -14.81 13.66 -14.17
N PHE A 17 -14.74 12.44 -14.69
CA PHE A 17 -15.65 11.33 -14.32
C PHE A 17 -15.11 10.48 -13.15
N PHE A 18 -13.85 10.66 -12.75
CA PHE A 18 -13.19 9.86 -11.71
C PHE A 18 -12.78 10.71 -10.51
N LYS A 19 -13.77 11.28 -9.80
CA LYS A 19 -13.63 11.74 -8.40
C LYS A 19 -13.58 10.55 -7.43
N ARG A 20 -12.84 9.50 -7.74
CA ARG A 20 -12.70 8.31 -6.89
C ARG A 20 -11.23 8.16 -6.61
N SER A 21 -10.82 8.34 -5.35
CA SER A 21 -9.47 8.02 -4.89
C SER A 21 -9.12 6.63 -5.41
N PHE A 22 -8.13 6.57 -6.29
CA PHE A 22 -7.52 5.31 -6.67
C PHE A 22 -6.24 5.15 -5.86
N SER A 23 -6.27 4.24 -4.90
CA SER A 23 -5.06 3.74 -4.26
C SER A 23 -4.40 2.78 -5.25
N PHE A 24 -3.18 3.10 -5.70
CA PHE A 24 -2.37 2.21 -6.51
C PHE A 24 -1.26 1.65 -5.63
N THR A 25 -1.28 0.34 -5.37
CA THR A 25 -0.18 -0.37 -4.71
C THR A 25 1.02 -0.40 -5.65
N PHE A 26 2.18 0.09 -5.20
CA PHE A 26 3.42 0.03 -5.97
C PHE A 26 4.18 -1.27 -5.63
N TYR A 27 4.65 -1.99 -6.66
CA TYR A 27 5.51 -3.16 -6.55
C TYR A 27 6.34 -3.29 -7.84
N GLU A 28 7.67 -3.48 -7.81
CA GLU A 28 8.54 -4.12 -8.84
C GLU A 28 10.01 -3.62 -8.73
N ASN A 29 11.10 -4.37 -8.99
CA ASN A 29 11.32 -5.66 -9.67
C ASN A 29 12.77 -6.17 -9.44
N GLU A 30 12.99 -7.49 -9.39
CA GLU A 30 14.01 -8.25 -10.18
C GLU A 30 13.63 -9.77 -10.20
N ASN A 31 12.98 -10.22 -11.28
CA ASN A 31 12.73 -11.61 -11.72
C ASN A 31 11.62 -12.49 -11.07
N MET A 32 10.62 -12.78 -11.92
CA MET A 32 9.79 -14.02 -12.03
C MET A 32 8.42 -14.14 -11.31
N ILE A 33 7.40 -14.43 -12.14
CA ILE A 33 6.07 -15.02 -11.88
C ILE A 33 5.00 -14.10 -11.26
N ILE A 34 4.24 -13.40 -12.10
CA ILE A 34 2.75 -13.34 -12.17
C ILE A 34 2.38 -12.53 -13.41
N TRP A 35 2.08 -13.22 -14.51
CA TRP A 35 1.62 -12.59 -15.75
C TRP A 35 0.11 -12.44 -15.74
N LYS A 36 -0.38 -11.26 -15.35
CA LYS A 36 -1.59 -10.62 -15.93
C LYS A 36 -1.84 -9.16 -15.52
N LEU A 37 -0.99 -8.54 -14.69
CA LEU A 37 -1.16 -7.14 -14.23
C LEU A 37 -0.04 -6.16 -14.64
N ALA A 38 1.09 -6.65 -15.21
CA ALA A 38 2.28 -5.82 -15.46
C ALA A 38 2.11 -4.71 -16.53
N LEU A 39 1.20 -4.89 -17.52
CA LEU A 39 1.01 -3.89 -18.59
C LEU A 39 0.31 -2.61 -18.12
N ILE A 40 -0.52 -2.67 -17.08
CA ILE A 40 -1.14 -1.50 -16.46
C ILE A 40 -0.12 -0.79 -15.54
N PHE A 41 0.86 -1.53 -15.03
CA PHE A 41 1.79 -1.09 -14.00
C PHE A 41 2.94 -0.20 -14.51
N SER A 42 3.63 -0.62 -15.59
CA SER A 42 4.74 0.16 -16.16
C SER A 42 4.29 1.50 -16.77
N ALA A 43 3.12 1.54 -17.41
CA ALA A 43 2.52 2.77 -17.93
C ALA A 43 2.10 3.73 -16.81
N SER A 44 1.67 3.21 -15.65
CA SER A 44 1.28 4.01 -14.49
C SER A 44 2.49 4.71 -13.87
N LEU A 45 3.64 4.04 -13.72
CA LEU A 45 4.83 4.66 -13.11
C LEU A 45 5.35 5.86 -13.91
N HIS A 46 5.37 5.78 -15.25
CA HIS A 46 5.77 6.89 -16.09
C HIS A 46 4.79 8.07 -15.99
N LEU A 47 3.49 7.81 -15.94
CA LEU A 47 2.45 8.84 -15.78
C LEU A 47 2.48 9.52 -14.40
N ILE A 48 2.80 8.76 -13.35
CA ILE A 48 2.89 9.26 -11.97
C ILE A 48 4.14 10.12 -11.80
N ASN A 49 5.30 9.65 -12.28
CA ASN A 49 6.54 10.44 -12.28
C ASN A 49 6.41 11.74 -13.08
N SER A 50 5.56 11.75 -14.12
CA SER A 50 5.28 12.94 -14.92
C SER A 50 4.37 13.94 -14.23
N ASN A 51 3.63 13.56 -13.18
CA ASN A 51 2.63 14.39 -12.52
C ASN A 51 2.68 14.24 -10.98
N PRO A 52 3.77 14.69 -10.31
CA PRO A 52 3.89 14.61 -8.85
C PRO A 52 2.80 15.38 -8.10
N GLN A 53 2.11 16.31 -8.77
CA GLN A 53 1.00 17.05 -8.20
C GLN A 53 -0.20 16.17 -7.81
N LEU A 54 -0.37 15.00 -8.43
CA LEU A 54 -1.45 14.07 -8.07
C LEU A 54 -1.28 13.52 -6.64
N VAL A 55 -0.03 13.31 -6.23
CA VAL A 55 0.31 12.86 -4.86
C VAL A 55 0.05 13.99 -3.87
N ASN A 56 0.52 15.20 -4.17
CA ASN A 56 0.31 16.36 -3.31
C ASN A 56 -1.17 16.75 -3.16
N ASN A 57 -1.97 16.51 -4.22
CA ASN A 57 -3.41 16.75 -4.21
C ASN A 57 -4.21 15.61 -3.55
N GLY A 58 -3.55 14.53 -3.11
CA GLY A 58 -4.18 13.35 -2.52
C GLY A 58 -5.04 12.53 -3.49
N GLN A 59 -4.86 12.73 -4.81
CA GLN A 59 -5.55 11.93 -5.83
C GLN A 59 -4.91 10.55 -5.99
N LEU A 60 -3.62 10.46 -5.66
CA LEU A 60 -2.85 9.22 -5.62
C LEU A 60 -2.24 9.05 -4.25
N GLU A 61 -2.44 7.88 -3.66
CA GLU A 61 -1.87 7.49 -2.37
C GLU A 61 -1.08 6.20 -2.53
N PHE A 62 0.10 6.16 -1.91
CA PHE A 62 0.89 4.95 -1.79
C PHE A 62 0.47 4.18 -0.55
N ILE A 63 0.36 2.87 -0.70
CA ILE A 63 0.05 1.94 0.39
C ILE A 63 1.22 0.97 0.58
N ASN A 64 1.46 0.56 1.83
CA ASN A 64 2.62 -0.20 2.30
C ASN A 64 3.95 0.55 2.12
N GLY A 65 4.35 0.83 0.88
CA GLY A 65 5.53 1.64 0.54
C GLY A 65 6.88 0.95 0.78
N GLY A 66 6.89 -0.35 1.10
CA GLY A 66 8.09 -1.17 1.06
C GLY A 66 8.55 -1.49 -0.36
N TRP A 67 9.75 -2.04 -0.48
CA TRP A 67 10.25 -2.58 -1.75
C TRP A 67 9.37 -3.73 -2.25
N CYS A 68 8.88 -4.55 -1.32
CA CYS A 68 7.93 -5.61 -1.58
C CYS A 68 6.93 -5.78 -0.43
N MET A 69 5.92 -6.60 -0.67
CA MET A 69 5.08 -7.18 0.37
C MET A 69 5.83 -8.37 0.95
N ASN A 70 6.52 -8.18 2.08
CA ASN A 70 7.32 -9.23 2.71
C ASN A 70 6.44 -10.34 3.30
N ASP A 71 7.00 -11.55 3.36
CA ASP A 71 6.43 -12.63 4.17
C ASP A 71 6.52 -12.29 5.67
N GLU A 72 5.60 -12.83 6.46
CA GLU A 72 5.52 -12.63 7.91
C GLU A 72 5.84 -13.91 8.71
N GLY A 73 5.96 -15.06 8.05
CA GLY A 73 6.23 -16.34 8.72
C GLY A 73 7.72 -16.66 8.88
N ILE A 74 8.54 -16.35 7.87
CA ILE A 74 9.96 -16.75 7.80
C ILE A 74 10.90 -15.54 7.84
N ALA A 75 10.44 -14.35 7.47
CA ALA A 75 11.28 -13.17 7.35
C ALA A 75 11.80 -12.70 8.72
N HIS A 76 13.10 -12.40 8.79
CA HIS A 76 13.71 -11.83 9.99
C HIS A 76 13.45 -10.31 10.03
N TYR A 77 13.16 -9.77 11.22
CA TYR A 77 12.77 -8.36 11.39
C TYR A 77 13.75 -7.36 10.77
N ASN A 78 15.06 -7.61 10.83
CA ASN A 78 16.06 -6.77 10.17
C ASN A 78 15.81 -6.62 8.67
N SER A 79 15.55 -7.74 7.97
CA SER A 79 15.29 -7.72 6.54
C SER A 79 13.98 -7.02 6.19
N ILE A 80 12.98 -7.11 7.07
CA ILE A 80 11.72 -6.36 6.94
C ILE A 80 11.99 -4.85 7.06
N ILE A 81 12.80 -4.43 8.03
CA ILE A 81 13.17 -3.02 8.21
C ILE A 81 13.96 -2.51 7.00
N ASP A 82 14.93 -3.29 6.51
CA ASP A 82 15.77 -2.89 5.37
C ASP A 82 14.92 -2.68 4.11
N GLN A 83 14.06 -3.64 3.76
CA GLN A 83 13.24 -3.53 2.55
C GLN A 83 12.20 -2.39 2.65
N MET A 84 11.63 -2.16 3.83
CA MET A 84 10.73 -1.02 4.07
C MET A 84 11.50 0.30 3.94
N THR A 85 12.70 0.37 4.51
CA THR A 85 13.52 1.59 4.48
C THR A 85 13.87 1.99 3.05
N VAL A 86 14.29 1.03 2.22
CA VAL A 86 14.63 1.28 0.81
C VAL A 86 13.42 1.85 0.05
N GLY A 87 12.23 1.25 0.22
CA GLY A 87 11.01 1.72 -0.43
C GLY A 87 10.59 3.12 0.03
N LEU A 88 10.55 3.35 1.35
CA LEU A 88 10.11 4.61 1.94
C LEU A 88 11.07 5.78 1.62
N VAL A 89 12.38 5.55 1.66
CA VAL A 89 13.38 6.56 1.26
C VAL A 89 13.19 6.92 -0.21
N ARG A 90 13.02 5.93 -1.09
CA ARG A 90 12.82 6.19 -2.52
C ARG A 90 11.55 6.98 -2.79
N LEU A 91 10.45 6.68 -2.09
CA LEU A 91 9.20 7.42 -2.18
C LEU A 91 9.38 8.87 -1.74
N ASN A 92 10.05 9.09 -0.61
CA ASN A 92 10.30 10.44 -0.08
C ASN A 92 11.21 11.25 -1.02
N GLU A 93 12.25 10.66 -1.59
CA GLU A 93 13.13 11.33 -2.54
C GLU A 93 12.43 11.72 -3.85
N THR A 94 11.45 10.91 -4.28
CA THR A 94 10.78 11.11 -5.57
C THR A 94 9.58 12.05 -5.46
N PHE A 95 8.78 11.90 -4.42
CA PHE A 95 7.46 12.54 -4.29
C PHE A 95 7.36 13.43 -3.04
N GLY A 96 8.37 13.42 -2.17
CA GLY A 96 8.41 14.18 -0.94
C GLY A 96 7.59 13.57 0.20
N PRO A 97 7.39 14.31 1.30
CA PRO A 97 6.77 13.81 2.52
C PRO A 97 5.28 13.45 2.35
N ALA A 98 4.60 14.00 1.34
CA ALA A 98 3.20 13.69 1.07
C ALA A 98 2.98 12.24 0.57
N ALA A 99 4.05 11.57 0.14
CA ALA A 99 4.01 10.19 -0.35
C ALA A 99 4.17 9.15 0.75
N PHE A 100 4.35 9.57 2.01
CA PHE A 100 4.47 8.62 3.11
C PHE A 100 3.17 7.80 3.26
N PRO A 101 3.24 6.46 3.19
CA PRO A 101 2.06 5.61 3.25
C PRO A 101 1.47 5.61 4.67
N ARG A 102 0.17 5.90 4.77
CA ARG A 102 -0.55 5.81 6.06
C ARG A 102 -1.01 4.40 6.37
N ILE A 103 -1.11 3.55 5.36
CA ILE A 103 -1.75 2.24 5.48
C ILE A 103 -0.78 1.13 5.09
N GLY A 104 -0.58 0.15 5.96
CA GLY A 104 0.07 -1.12 5.66
C GLY A 104 -0.83 -2.03 4.83
N TRP A 105 -0.30 -2.68 3.80
CA TRP A 105 -1.08 -3.52 2.89
C TRP A 105 -0.43 -4.89 2.73
N GLN A 106 -1.00 -5.88 3.41
CA GLN A 106 -0.48 -7.26 3.51
C GLN A 106 -1.57 -8.26 3.12
N ILE A 107 -2.01 -8.24 1.85
CA ILE A 107 -3.15 -9.07 1.41
C ILE A 107 -2.80 -10.54 1.12
N ASP A 108 -1.53 -10.84 0.83
CA ASP A 108 -1.09 -12.16 0.35
C ASP A 108 -0.10 -12.95 1.24
N PRO A 109 0.38 -12.47 2.41
CA PRO A 109 1.11 -13.33 3.34
C PRO A 109 0.26 -14.46 3.93
N PHE A 110 0.87 -15.61 4.16
CA PHE A 110 0.18 -16.78 4.74
C PHE A 110 0.19 -16.74 6.27
N GLY A 111 -0.61 -15.83 6.83
CA GLY A 111 -0.65 -15.55 8.27
C GLY A 111 0.08 -14.25 8.61
N HIS A 112 -0.22 -13.70 9.78
CA HIS A 112 0.26 -12.38 10.21
C HIS A 112 0.95 -12.46 11.57
N SER A 113 2.05 -11.73 11.69
CA SER A 113 2.90 -11.69 12.89
C SER A 113 2.62 -10.44 13.72
N SER A 114 2.66 -10.58 15.05
CA SER A 114 2.63 -9.44 15.96
C SER A 114 3.78 -8.46 15.68
N GLU A 115 4.93 -8.99 15.30
CA GLU A 115 6.14 -8.25 15.00
C GLU A 115 5.93 -7.31 13.81
N GLN A 116 5.29 -7.76 12.72
CA GLN A 116 4.98 -6.92 11.57
C GLN A 116 4.09 -5.73 11.96
N ALA A 117 3.04 -5.97 12.73
CA ALA A 117 2.15 -4.91 13.20
C ALA A 117 2.87 -3.94 14.16
N SER A 118 3.77 -4.46 15.01
CA SER A 118 4.64 -3.63 15.86
C SER A 118 5.57 -2.74 15.04
N LEU A 119 6.14 -3.27 13.96
CA LEU A 119 7.01 -2.52 13.06
C LEU A 119 6.23 -1.42 12.33
N PHE A 120 5.06 -1.72 11.75
CA PHE A 120 4.23 -0.70 11.09
C PHE A 120 3.78 0.42 12.04
N ALA A 121 3.44 0.09 13.28
CA ALA A 121 3.11 1.09 14.29
C ALA A 121 4.33 1.98 14.63
N GLN A 122 5.53 1.40 14.75
CA GLN A 122 6.76 2.15 15.00
C GLN A 122 7.21 2.99 13.80
N MET A 123 6.91 2.56 12.58
CA MET A 123 7.16 3.32 11.35
C MET A 123 6.22 4.53 11.20
N GLY A 124 5.15 4.62 12.01
CA GLY A 124 4.23 5.76 12.01
C GLY A 124 3.07 5.62 11.03
N MET A 125 2.73 4.40 10.63
CA MET A 125 1.49 4.15 9.88
C MET A 125 0.26 4.22 10.81
N ASP A 126 -0.95 4.22 10.26
CA ASP A 126 -2.22 4.32 10.99
C ASP A 126 -3.02 2.99 11.04
N ALA A 127 -3.05 2.23 9.93
CA ALA A 127 -3.83 0.98 9.83
C ALA A 127 -3.24 -0.06 8.87
N GLN A 128 -3.49 -1.36 9.10
CA GLN A 128 -3.02 -2.47 8.27
C GLN A 128 -4.23 -3.26 7.81
N PHE A 129 -4.21 -3.58 6.52
CA PHE A 129 -5.19 -4.45 5.92
C PHE A 129 -4.53 -5.75 5.52
N PHE A 130 -5.23 -6.84 5.77
CA PHE A 130 -4.86 -8.15 5.29
C PHE A 130 -6.08 -8.97 4.93
N ALA A 131 -5.90 -9.96 4.04
CA ALA A 131 -7.00 -10.78 3.54
C ALA A 131 -6.97 -12.22 4.04
N ARG A 132 -5.79 -12.74 4.40
CA ARG A 132 -5.60 -14.15 4.76
C ARG A 132 -5.62 -14.32 6.28
N LEU A 133 -6.70 -14.92 6.77
CA LEU A 133 -6.83 -15.39 8.15
C LEU A 133 -7.42 -16.80 8.18
N ASP A 134 -7.28 -17.49 9.31
CA ASP A 134 -7.91 -18.80 9.49
C ASP A 134 -9.42 -18.69 9.25
N PHE A 135 -9.99 -19.68 8.57
CA PHE A 135 -11.40 -19.64 8.18
C PHE A 135 -12.35 -19.63 9.38
N ARG A 136 -11.98 -20.29 10.49
CA ARG A 136 -12.79 -20.30 11.73
C ARG A 136 -12.73 -18.96 12.42
N ASP A 137 -11.54 -18.33 12.48
CA ASP A 137 -11.40 -16.98 13.00
C ASP A 137 -12.19 -15.98 12.14
N LYS A 138 -12.21 -16.16 10.83
CA LYS A 138 -13.02 -15.34 9.90
C LYS A 138 -14.51 -15.45 10.17
N GLU A 139 -15.04 -16.66 10.30
CA GLU A 139 -16.46 -16.87 10.63
C GLU A 139 -16.81 -16.26 11.98
N ASN A 140 -16.00 -16.52 13.02
CA ASN A 140 -16.21 -15.95 14.36
C ASN A 140 -16.25 -14.41 14.34
N ARG A 141 -15.28 -13.77 13.67
CA ARG A 141 -15.23 -12.30 13.55
C ARG A 141 -16.38 -11.75 12.72
N TRP A 142 -16.82 -12.48 11.70
CA TRP A 142 -17.96 -12.09 10.87
C TRP A 142 -19.27 -12.08 11.66
N ASP A 143 -19.46 -13.11 12.50
CA ASP A 143 -20.64 -13.25 13.34
C ASP A 143 -20.63 -12.22 14.48
N ASN A 144 -19.48 -12.00 15.11
CA ASN A 144 -19.32 -11.06 16.22
C ASN A 144 -19.14 -9.59 15.79
N LYS A 145 -19.02 -9.31 14.48
CA LYS A 145 -18.74 -7.97 13.92
C LYS A 145 -17.38 -7.38 14.36
N GLU A 146 -16.39 -8.25 14.47
CA GLU A 146 -15.01 -7.94 14.92
C GLU A 146 -13.98 -8.07 13.78
N MET A 147 -14.42 -7.87 12.52
CA MET A 147 -13.52 -7.85 11.37
C MET A 147 -12.51 -6.70 11.46
N GLU A 148 -12.93 -5.56 11.99
CA GLU A 148 -12.05 -4.43 12.30
C GLU A 148 -11.77 -4.42 13.81
N THR A 149 -10.49 -4.34 14.19
CA THR A 149 -10.11 -4.33 15.60
C THR A 149 -8.84 -3.53 15.84
N ILE A 150 -8.62 -3.10 17.08
CA ILE A 150 -7.36 -2.46 17.47
C ILE A 150 -6.42 -3.55 17.97
N TRP A 151 -5.37 -3.79 17.21
CA TRP A 151 -4.32 -4.73 17.59
C TRP A 151 -3.27 -4.04 18.46
N LYS A 152 -2.98 -4.64 19.61
CA LYS A 152 -1.84 -4.30 20.45
C LYS A 152 -0.77 -5.37 20.25
N PRO A 153 0.22 -5.14 19.36
CA PRO A 153 1.16 -6.18 18.96
C PRO A 153 2.24 -6.48 20.01
N SER A 154 2.49 -5.56 20.95
CA SER A 154 3.52 -5.72 21.99
C SER A 154 2.93 -5.50 23.37
N ASN A 155 3.34 -6.34 24.33
CA ASN A 155 3.02 -6.16 25.74
C ASN A 155 3.89 -5.10 26.42
N SER A 156 5.02 -4.73 25.80
CA SER A 156 5.99 -3.79 26.37
C SER A 156 5.85 -2.38 25.79
N LEU A 157 5.38 -2.26 24.55
CA LEU A 157 5.21 -0.98 23.88
C LEU A 157 3.75 -0.51 23.96
N VAL A 158 3.56 0.80 24.11
CA VAL A 158 2.21 1.41 24.17
C VAL A 158 1.57 1.53 22.79
N ALA A 159 2.36 1.39 21.72
CA ALA A 159 1.89 1.54 20.35
C ALA A 159 0.82 0.49 20.01
N SER A 160 -0.34 0.97 19.60
CA SER A 160 -1.50 0.17 19.20
C SER A 160 -1.97 0.62 17.83
N TYR A 161 -2.53 -0.28 17.05
CA TYR A 161 -2.68 -0.08 15.62
C TYR A 161 -4.00 -0.67 15.12
N VAL A 162 -4.63 -0.04 14.14
CA VAL A 162 -5.94 -0.48 13.64
C VAL A 162 -5.76 -1.56 12.57
N ILE A 163 -6.36 -2.73 12.77
CA ILE A 163 -6.55 -3.73 11.71
C ILE A 163 -7.93 -3.50 11.09
N ARG A 164 -7.99 -3.53 9.76
CA ARG A 164 -9.24 -3.53 8.98
C ARG A 164 -9.26 -4.64 7.94
#